data_AF-A0A9E6RBZ8-F1
#
_entry.id   AF-A0A9E6RBZ8-F1
#
_cell.length_a   1.000
_cell.length_b   1.000
_cell.length_c   1.000
_cell.angle_alpha   90.00
_cell.angle_beta   90.00
_cell.angle_gamma   90.00
#
_symmetry.space_group_name_H-M   'P 1'
#
loop_
_entity.id
_entity.type
_entity.pdbx_description
1 polymer ?
#
loop_
_entity_poly.entity_id
_entity_poly.type
_entity_poly.pdbx_seq_one_letter_code
_entity_poly.pdbx_strand_id
1 'polypeptide(L)'
;MSNHVFTIMALDELTLGMAGLRALADRRADGDATPALFLRAERSGVSELIEALVAGVTDCVRKPVRAEHVAAKLLDLATSRPRSPRS
;
A
#
# COMPACT_ATOMS: atom_id res chain seq x y z
N MET A 1 6.46 16.51 13.93
CA MET A 1 5.73 15.26 13.61
C MET A 1 6.62 14.10 14.03
N SER A 2 6.16 13.24 14.94
CA SER A 2 6.92 12.05 15.36
C SER A 2 7.03 11.09 14.18
N ASN A 3 8.25 10.78 13.76
CA ASN A 3 8.49 9.87 12.64
C ASN A 3 8.40 8.43 13.17
N HIS A 4 7.22 7.82 13.07
CA HIS A 4 7.02 6.43 13.44
C HIS A 4 7.51 5.53 12.30
N VAL A 5 8.37 4.58 12.64
CA VAL A 5 8.84 3.56 11.71
C VAL A 5 7.81 2.42 11.68
N PHE A 6 7.25 2.17 10.50
CA PHE A 6 6.32 1.07 10.28
C PHE A 6 7.00 0.00 9.43
N THR A 7 6.77 -1.26 9.76
CA THR A 7 7.23 -2.40 8.96
C THR A 7 6.37 -2.57 7.70
N ILE A 8 5.08 -2.25 7.79
CA ILE A 8 4.11 -2.28 6.68
C ILE A 8 3.12 -1.13 6.87
N MET A 9 2.72 -0.49 5.78
CA MET A 9 1.62 0.49 5.74
C MET A 9 0.38 -0.14 5.11
N ALA A 10 -0.75 -0.13 5.81
CA ALA A 10 -2.04 -0.48 5.23
C ALA A 10 -2.84 0.80 4.96
N LEU A 11 -3.26 0.99 3.72
CA LEU A 11 -3.98 2.19 3.26
C LEU A 11 -5.39 1.81 2.84
N ASP A 12 -6.40 2.42 3.45
CA ASP A 12 -7.80 2.17 3.12
C ASP A 12 -8.33 3.22 2.14
N GLU A 13 -8.79 2.78 0.96
CA GLU A 13 -9.31 3.67 -0.08
C GLU A 13 -10.56 4.43 0.37
N LEU A 14 -11.46 3.81 1.13
CA LEU A 14 -12.70 4.46 1.56
C LEU A 14 -12.46 5.48 2.67
N THR A 15 -11.40 5.32 3.45
CA THR A 15 -11.04 6.22 4.55
C THR A 15 -10.12 7.35 4.09
N LEU A 16 -9.12 7.04 3.26
CA LEU A 16 -8.06 7.97 2.88
C LEU A 16 -8.21 8.51 1.47
N GLY A 17 -8.94 7.81 0.60
CA GLY A 17 -9.05 8.12 -0.82
C GLY A 17 -7.69 8.42 -1.45
N MET A 18 -7.67 9.42 -2.32
CA MET A 18 -6.47 9.88 -3.03
C MET A 18 -5.42 10.53 -2.12
N ALA A 19 -5.82 11.06 -0.97
CA ALA A 19 -4.89 11.69 -0.04
C ALA A 19 -3.91 10.64 0.55
N GLY A 20 -4.39 9.42 0.79
CA GLY A 20 -3.53 8.32 1.26
C GLY A 20 -2.48 7.91 0.21
N LEU A 21 -2.88 7.82 -1.06
CA LEU A 21 -1.96 7.50 -2.16
C LEU A 21 -0.94 8.62 -2.38
N ARG A 22 -1.36 9.89 -2.28
CA ARG A 22 -0.43 11.02 -2.38
C ARG A 22 0.59 11.02 -1.25
N ALA A 23 0.15 10.80 -0.01
CA ALA A 23 1.05 10.69 1.13
C ALA A 23 2.05 9.52 0.97
N LEU A 24 1.62 8.41 0.37
CA LEU A 24 2.53 7.31 0.03
C LEU A 24 3.56 7.75 -1.01
N ALA A 25 3.13 8.40 -2.08
CA ALA A 25 4.02 8.88 -3.15
C ALA A 25 5.08 9.86 -2.63
N ASP A 26 4.69 10.79 -1.74
CA ASP A 26 5.62 11.73 -1.10
C ASP A 26 6.69 10.98 -0.29
N ARG A 27 6.28 9.96 0.50
CA ARG A 27 7.24 9.11 1.22
C ARG A 27 8.17 8.32 0.30
N ARG A 28 7.66 7.82 -0.83
CA ARG A 28 8.50 7.15 -1.85
C ARG A 28 9.54 8.08 -2.44
N ALA A 29 9.17 9.35 -2.70
CA ALA A 29 10.11 10.37 -3.17
C ALA A 29 11.24 10.65 -2.15
N ASP A 30 10.94 10.51 -0.86
CA ASP A 30 11.91 10.61 0.23
C ASP A 30 12.74 9.32 0.45
N GLY A 31 12.57 8.31 -0.41
CA GLY A 31 13.31 7.04 -0.36
C GLY A 31 12.77 6.01 0.63
N ASP A 32 11.59 6.23 1.21
CA ASP A 32 10.94 5.25 2.08
C ASP A 32 10.54 3.99 1.27
N ALA A 33 11.10 2.84 1.64
CA ALA A 33 10.83 1.55 1.01
C ALA A 33 9.84 0.67 1.81
N THR A 34 9.21 1.16 2.88
CA THR A 34 8.25 0.40 3.69
C THR A 34 7.12 -0.17 2.81
N PRO A 35 6.91 -1.50 2.77
CA PRO A 35 5.85 -2.10 1.96
C PRO A 35 4.47 -1.54 2.25
N ALA A 36 3.65 -1.35 1.21
CA ALA A 36 2.32 -0.79 1.33
C ALA A 36 1.24 -1.73 0.75
N LEU A 37 0.23 -2.05 1.56
CA LEU A 37 -0.97 -2.78 1.17
C LEU A 37 -2.13 -1.81 0.96
N PHE A 38 -2.73 -1.79 -0.23
CA PHE A 38 -3.88 -0.93 -0.52
C PHE A 38 -5.19 -1.72 -0.47
N LEU A 39 -6.10 -1.32 0.45
CA LEU A 39 -7.44 -1.89 0.58
C LEU A 39 -8.40 -1.12 -0.33
N ARG A 40 -8.64 -1.68 -1.50
CA ARG A 40 -9.43 -1.07 -2.56
C ARG A 40 -10.92 -1.18 -2.29
N ALA A 41 -11.66 -0.14 -2.66
CA ALA A 41 -13.11 -0.21 -2.64
C ALA A 41 -13.63 -1.21 -3.68
N GLU A 42 -14.81 -1.76 -3.42
CA GLU A 42 -15.42 -2.81 -4.25
C GLU A 42 -15.60 -2.35 -5.71
N ARG A 43 -16.00 -1.09 -5.88
CA ARG A 43 -16.33 -0.49 -7.19
C ARG A 43 -15.15 0.16 -7.91
N SER A 44 -13.97 0.19 -7.31
CA SER A 44 -12.82 0.87 -7.93
C SER A 44 -12.38 0.14 -9.20
N GLY A 45 -12.16 0.89 -10.26
CA GLY A 45 -11.85 0.39 -11.58
C GLY A 45 -10.35 0.20 -11.81
N VAL A 46 -9.96 0.18 -13.09
CA VAL A 46 -8.55 0.05 -13.48
C VAL A 46 -7.80 1.37 -13.24
N SER A 47 -8.46 2.52 -13.38
CA SER A 47 -7.82 3.85 -13.19
C SER A 47 -7.24 3.99 -11.79
N GLU A 48 -8.03 3.68 -10.77
CA GLU A 48 -7.63 3.76 -9.35
C GLU A 48 -6.53 2.75 -9.03
N LEU A 49 -6.51 1.59 -9.72
CA LEU A 49 -5.41 0.64 -9.58
C LEU A 49 -4.11 1.20 -10.16
N ILE A 50 -4.17 1.84 -11.32
CA ILE A 50 -3.00 2.48 -11.94
C ILE A 50 -2.47 3.57 -11.01
N GLU A 51 -3.34 4.43 -10.47
CA GLU A 51 -2.95 5.48 -9.53
C GLU A 51 -2.29 4.91 -8.27
N ALA A 52 -2.82 3.83 -7.72
CA ALA A 52 -2.23 3.15 -6.58
C ALA A 52 -0.83 2.59 -6.92
N LEU A 53 -0.67 1.94 -8.08
CA LEU A 53 0.62 1.42 -8.55
C LEU A 53 1.64 2.54 -8.77
N VAL A 54 1.22 3.65 -9.38
CA VAL A 54 2.08 4.84 -9.59
C VAL A 54 2.52 5.44 -8.26
N ALA A 55 1.65 5.45 -7.24
CA ALA A 55 2.01 5.89 -5.89
C ALA A 55 2.99 4.94 -5.16
N GLY A 56 3.27 3.76 -5.70
CA GLY A 56 4.23 2.81 -5.15
C GLY A 56 3.65 1.88 -4.08
N VAL A 57 2.37 1.49 -4.24
CA VAL A 57 1.80 0.37 -3.47
C VAL A 57 2.51 -0.93 -3.83
N THR A 58 2.70 -1.80 -2.84
CA THR A 58 3.38 -3.09 -3.04
C THR A 58 2.39 -4.17 -3.46
N ASP A 59 1.21 -4.18 -2.84
CA ASP A 59 0.12 -5.09 -3.17
C ASP A 59 -1.22 -4.40 -2.89
N CYS A 60 -2.31 -4.97 -3.40
CA CYS A 60 -3.66 -4.52 -3.12
C CYS A 60 -4.62 -5.68 -2.88
N VAL A 61 -5.74 -5.38 -2.23
CA VAL A 61 -6.85 -6.30 -2.07
C VAL A 61 -8.15 -5.54 -2.31
N ARG A 62 -9.09 -6.14 -3.02
CA ARG A 62 -10.40 -5.52 -3.30
C ARG A 62 -11.41 -5.97 -2.26
N LYS A 63 -12.16 -5.01 -1.69
CA LYS A 63 -13.30 -5.29 -0.81
C LYS A 63 -14.48 -5.93 -1.58
N PRO A 64 -15.32 -6.76 -0.93
CA PRO A 64 -15.24 -7.16 0.47
C PRO A 64 -14.07 -8.12 0.73
N VAL A 65 -13.41 -7.97 1.88
CA VAL A 65 -12.30 -8.83 2.29
C VAL A 65 -12.62 -9.55 3.58
N ARG A 66 -12.12 -10.78 3.68
CA ARG A 66 -12.08 -11.50 4.94
C ARG A 66 -10.78 -11.18 5.67
N ALA A 67 -10.81 -11.16 7.00
CA ALA A 67 -9.66 -10.82 7.82
C ALA A 67 -8.46 -11.73 7.54
N GLU A 68 -8.71 -13.01 7.29
CA GLU A 68 -7.68 -14.02 7.03
C GLU A 68 -6.94 -13.74 5.72
N HIS A 69 -7.64 -13.22 4.71
CA HIS A 69 -7.02 -12.84 3.43
C HIS A 69 -6.09 -11.64 3.61
N VAL A 70 -6.52 -10.62 4.39
CA VAL A 70 -5.68 -9.46 4.68
C VAL A 70 -4.47 -9.88 5.50
N ALA A 71 -4.65 -10.73 6.50
CA ALA A 71 -3.57 -11.26 7.33
C ALA A 71 -2.54 -12.03 6.48
N ALA A 72 -2.99 -12.87 5.54
CA ALA A 72 -2.09 -13.58 4.64
C ALA A 72 -1.26 -12.61 3.77
N LYS A 73 -1.88 -11.60 3.16
CA LYS A 73 -1.15 -10.58 2.39
C LYS A 73 -0.15 -9.79 3.24
N LEU A 74 -0.51 -9.45 4.47
CA LEU A 74 0.42 -8.78 5.39
C LEU A 74 1.61 -9.67 5.75
N LEU A 75 1.39 -10.98 5.94
CA LEU A 75 2.46 -11.94 6.19
C LEU A 75 3.38 -12.10 4.98
N ASP A 76 2.82 -12.15 3.77
CA ASP A 76 3.59 -12.19 2.53
C ASP A 76 4.47 -10.94 2.39
N LEU A 77 3.92 -9.76 2.71
CA LEU A 77 4.68 -8.50 2.70
C LEU A 77 5.76 -8.45 3.78
N ALA A 78 5.49 -8.98 4.97
CA ALA A 78 6.45 -9.02 6.08
C ALA A 78 7.65 -9.92 5.79
N THR A 79 7.45 -10.97 5.00
CA THR A 79 8.48 -11.96 4.66
C THR A 79 9.17 -11.67 3.33
N SER A 80 8.54 -10.85 2.48
CA SER A 80 9.14 -10.36 1.24
C SER A 80 10.25 -9.36 1.55
N ARG A 81 11.51 -9.79 1.38
CA ARG A 81 12.67 -8.90 1.50
C ARG A 81 12.48 -7.70 0.53
N PRO A 82 12.71 -6.44 0.95
CA PRO A 82 12.59 -5.31 0.05
C PRO A 82 13.49 -5.55 -1.17
N ARG A 83 12.92 -5.54 -2.39
CA ARG A 83 13.70 -5.63 -3.62
C ARG A 83 14.65 -4.43 -3.60
N SER A 84 15.96 -4.70 -3.50
CA SER A 84 16.99 -3.69 -3.71
C SER A 84 16.74 -3.02 -5.07
N PRO A 85 16.79 -1.68 -5.15
CA PRO A 85 16.67 -1.00 -6.43
C PRO A 85 17.76 -1.53 -7.36
N ARG A 86 17.39 -1.94 -8.57
CA ARG A 86 18.36 -2.36 -9.59
C ARG A 86 19.20 -1.15 -9.95
N SER A 87 20.50 -1.24 -9.66
CA SER A 87 21.56 -0.33 -10.12
C SER A 87 21.58 -0.24 -11.64
#